data_AF-A0A1M6JZP4-F1
#
_entry.id   AF-A0A1M6JZP4-F1
#
_cell.length_a   1.000
_cell.length_b   1.000
_cell.length_c   1.000
_cell.angle_alpha   90.00
_cell.angle_beta   90.00
_cell.angle_gamma   90.00
#
_symmetry.space_group_name_H-M   'P 1'
#
loop_
_entity.id
_entity.type
_entity.pdbx_description
1 polymer ?
#
loop_
_entity_poly.entity_id
_entity_poly.type
_entity_poly.pdbx_seq_one_letter_code
_entity_poly.pdbx_strand_id
1 'polypeptide(L)' 'MKATKGNKVYIIGESEKKYYVAQGYDIVDDEGNIIEYGAGKTVEYKKYKEIEDKATKLEKENKKLKEELKELKKDAK' A
#
# COMPACT_ATOMS: atom_id res chain seq x y z
N MET A 1 -5.92 -3.59 -18.02
CA MET A 1 -6.19 -3.88 -16.58
C MET A 1 -7.20 -5.01 -16.42
N LYS A 2 -7.14 -5.72 -15.29
CA LYS A 2 -7.98 -6.88 -15.01
C LYS A 2 -8.57 -6.82 -13.61
N ALA A 3 -9.78 -7.32 -13.43
CA ALA A 3 -10.39 -7.56 -12.12
C ALA A 3 -10.26 -9.04 -11.76
N THR A 4 -9.72 -9.33 -10.56
CA THR A 4 -9.41 -10.70 -10.11
C THR A 4 -10.05 -11.02 -8.76
N LYS A 5 -10.69 -12.18 -8.64
CA LYS A 5 -11.24 -12.69 -7.36
C LYS A 5 -11.23 -14.21 -7.36
N GLY A 6 -10.29 -14.80 -6.62
CA GLY A 6 -10.05 -16.24 -6.68
C GLY A 6 -9.62 -16.66 -8.09
N ASN A 7 -10.36 -17.60 -8.69
CA ASN A 7 -10.12 -18.05 -10.06
C ASN A 7 -10.84 -17.22 -11.15
N LYS A 8 -11.60 -16.19 -10.78
CA LYS A 8 -12.31 -15.32 -11.73
C LYS A 8 -11.43 -14.16 -12.15
N VAL A 9 -11.29 -13.95 -13.47
CA VAL A 9 -10.53 -12.84 -14.06
C VAL A 9 -11.33 -12.22 -15.19
N TYR A 10 -11.49 -10.90 -15.16
CA TYR A 10 -12.16 -10.13 -16.20
C TYR A 10 -11.24 -9.03 -16.71
N ILE A 11 -11.20 -8.82 -18.03
CA ILE A 11 -10.60 -7.61 -18.61
C ILE A 11 -11.64 -6.51 -18.46
N ILE A 12 -11.26 -5.39 -17.84
CA ILE A 12 -12.19 -4.31 -17.53
C ILE A 12 -11.62 -2.96 -17.99
N GLY A 13 -12.50 -2.00 -18.28
CA GLY A 13 -12.15 -0.60 -18.45
C GLY A 13 -12.19 0.20 -17.15
N GLU A 14 -11.76 1.47 -17.20
CA GLU A 14 -11.75 2.36 -16.02
C GLU A 14 -13.14 2.60 -15.41
N SER A 15 -14.18 2.69 -16.24
CA SER A 15 -15.56 2.94 -15.80
C SER A 15 -16.12 1.81 -14.94
N GLU A 16 -15.64 0.58 -15.15
CA GLU A 16 -16.09 -0.63 -14.45
C GLU A 16 -15.33 -0.86 -13.14
N LYS A 17 -14.20 -0.16 -12.92
CA LYS A 17 -13.30 -0.36 -11.78
C LYS A 17 -14.04 -0.35 -10.44
N LYS A 18 -14.82 0.71 -10.19
CA LYS A 18 -15.55 0.88 -8.93
C LYS A 18 -16.55 -0.24 -8.67
N TYR A 19 -17.21 -0.72 -9.73
CA TYR A 19 -18.17 -1.83 -9.63
C TYR A 19 -17.50 -3.12 -9.18
N TYR A 20 -16.39 -3.49 -9.80
CA TYR A 20 -15.64 -4.70 -9.45
C TYR A 20 -14.97 -4.60 -8.08
N VAL A 21 -14.42 -3.43 -7.72
CA VAL A 21 -13.88 -3.18 -6.37
C VAL A 21 -14.97 -3.37 -5.31
N ALA A 22 -16.16 -2.80 -5.50
CA ALA A 22 -17.28 -2.96 -4.57
C ALA A 22 -17.72 -4.43 -4.40
N GLN A 23 -17.55 -5.25 -5.43
CA GLN A 23 -17.78 -6.69 -5.38
C GLN A 23 -16.62 -7.50 -4.77
N GLY A 24 -15.53 -6.84 -4.37
CA GLY A 24 -14.37 -7.47 -3.74
C GLY A 24 -13.38 -8.08 -4.73
N TYR A 25 -13.33 -7.59 -5.97
CA TYR A 25 -12.26 -7.94 -6.91
C TYR A 25 -11.06 -7.01 -6.72
N ASP A 26 -9.87 -7.59 -6.79
CA ASP A 26 -8.63 -6.84 -6.90
C ASP A 26 -8.41 -6.40 -8.33
N ILE A 27 -8.08 -5.13 -8.52
CA ILE A 27 -7.77 -4.56 -9.82
C ILE A 27 -6.27 -4.64 -10.00
N VAL A 28 -5.83 -5.31 -11.06
CA VAL A 28 -4.43 -5.46 -11.43
C VAL A 28 -4.15 -4.79 -12.78
N ASP A 29 -2.94 -4.28 -12.95
CA ASP A 29 -2.46 -3.84 -14.26
C ASP A 29 -2.17 -5.04 -15.18
N ASP A 30 -1.67 -4.76 -16.38
CA ASP A 30 -1.38 -5.80 -17.37
C ASP A 30 -0.12 -6.60 -17.03
N GLU A 31 0.74 -6.07 -16.15
CA GLU A 31 1.94 -6.74 -15.59
C GLU A 31 1.61 -7.61 -14.36
N GLY A 32 0.39 -7.47 -13.83
CA GLY A 32 -0.09 -8.21 -12.66
C GLY A 32 0.12 -7.50 -11.32
N ASN A 33 0.54 -6.24 -11.32
CA ASN A 33 0.63 -5.45 -10.10
C ASN A 33 -0.76 -5.01 -9.63
N ILE A 34 -0.99 -5.04 -8.33
CA ILE A 34 -2.26 -4.59 -7.74
C ILE A 34 -2.34 -3.06 -7.82
N ILE A 35 -3.32 -2.57 -8.58
CA ILE A 35 -3.70 -1.15 -8.65
C ILE A 35 -4.61 -0.81 -7.48
N GLU A 36 -5.60 -1.66 -7.17
CA GLU A 36 -6.57 -1.40 -6.12
C GLU A 36 -7.07 -2.70 -5.50
N TYR A 37 -7.15 -2.74 -4.17
CA TYR A 37 -7.67 -3.88 -3.44
C TYR A 37 -9.20 -3.87 -3.44
N GLY A 38 -9.82 -5.03 -3.65
CA GLY A 38 -11.27 -5.19 -3.54
C GLY A 38 -11.81 -4.89 -2.14
N ALA A 39 -13.06 -4.42 -2.07
CA ALA A 39 -13.76 -4.14 -0.83
C ALA A 39 -13.99 -5.40 0.03
N GLY A 40 -14.15 -5.20 1.34
CA GLY A 40 -14.43 -6.27 2.30
C GLY A 40 -13.20 -7.00 2.85
N LYS A 41 -11.99 -6.62 2.42
CA LYS A 41 -10.74 -7.10 3.02
C LYS A 41 -10.57 -6.49 4.40
N THR A 42 -10.34 -7.35 5.40
CA THR A 42 -10.08 -6.94 6.77
C THR A 42 -8.76 -7.53 7.25
N VAL A 43 -8.16 -6.86 8.22
CA VAL A 43 -6.99 -7.35 8.95
C VAL A 43 -7.34 -7.35 10.43
N GLU A 44 -6.77 -8.28 11.19
CA GLU A 44 -6.92 -8.27 12.65
C GLU A 44 -6.38 -6.98 13.22
N TYR A 45 -7.14 -6.34 14.10
CA TYR A 45 -6.79 -5.04 14.67
C TYR A 45 -5.42 -5.07 15.38
N LYS A 46 -5.10 -6.18 16.07
CA LYS A 46 -3.79 -6.36 16.71
C LYS A 46 -2.65 -6.27 15.69
N LYS A 47 -2.76 -6.98 14.55
CA LYS A 47 -1.75 -6.97 13.49
C LYS A 47 -1.63 -5.59 12.83
N TYR A 48 -2.77 -4.92 12.60
CA TYR A 48 -2.78 -3.54 12.12
C TYR A 48 -2.00 -2.63 13.09
N LYS A 49 -2.31 -2.70 14.39
CA LYS A 49 -1.69 -1.86 15.41
C LYS A 49 -0.18 -2.09 15.53
N GLU A 50 0.25 -3.36 15.49
CA GLU A 50 1.67 -3.71 15.50
C GLU A 50 2.43 -3.12 14.30
N ILE A 51 1.81 -3.07 13.12
CA ILE A 51 2.41 -2.48 11.91
C ILE A 51 2.41 -0.95 12.03
N GLU A 52 1.32 -0.34 12.48
CA GLU A 52 1.20 1.10 12.69
C GLU A 52 2.25 1.64 13.69
N ASP A 53 2.44 0.94 14.80
CA ASP A 53 3.44 1.32 15.83
C ASP A 53 4.87 1.18 15.28
N LYS A 54 5.16 0.11 14.52
CA LYS A 54 6.46 -0.06 13.86
C LYS A 54 6.73 1.03 12.83
N ALA A 55 5.74 1.37 12.00
CA ALA A 55 5.86 2.42 10.99
C ALA A 55 6.16 3.77 11.67
N THR A 56 5.39 4.11 12.71
CA THR A 56 5.59 5.33 13.50
C THR A 56 6.99 5.42 14.11
N LYS A 57 7.51 4.30 14.63
CA LYS A 57 8.87 4.24 15.18
C LYS A 57 9.93 4.48 14.10
N LEU A 58 9.82 3.79 12.97
CA LEU A 58 10.76 3.90 11.86
C LEU A 58 10.77 5.28 11.23
N GLU A 59 9.62 5.95 11.12
CA GLU A 59 9.54 7.32 10.61
C GLU A 59 10.24 8.32 11.54
N LYS A 60 10.06 8.18 12.86
CA LYS A 60 10.75 9.02 13.85
C LYS A 60 12.27 8.82 13.80
N GLU A 61 12.72 7.58 13.72
CA GLU A 61 14.14 7.25 13.63
C GLU A 61 14.75 7.76 12.33
N ASN A 62 14.08 7.56 11.19
CA ASN A 62 14.51 8.11 9.90
C ASN A 62 14.60 9.64 9.93
N LYS A 63 13.67 10.33 10.59
CA LYS A 63 13.72 11.79 10.71
C LYS A 63 14.95 12.21 11.50
N LYS A 64 15.20 11.61 12.67
CA LYS A 64 16.37 11.90 13.49
C LYS A 64 17.68 11.66 12.74
N LEU A 65 17.81 10.50 12.11
CA LEU A 65 19.00 10.17 11.32
C LEU A 65 19.21 11.14 10.16
N LYS A 66 18.13 11.57 9.47
CA LYS A 66 18.23 12.60 8.41
C LYS A 66 18.63 13.97 8.95
N GLU A 67 18.25 14.33 10.17
CA GLU A 67 18.67 15.57 10.83
C GLU A 67 20.15 15.49 11.24
N GLU A 68 20.56 14.41 11.91
CA GLU A 68 21.96 14.16 12.28
C GLU A 68 22.88 14.12 11.05
N LEU A 69 22.47 13.46 9.97
CA LEU A 69 23.22 13.44 8.70
C LEU A 69 23.33 14.82 8.06
N LYS A 70 22.35 15.71 8.24
CA LYS A 70 22.44 17.09 7.73
C LYS A 70 23.43 17.91 8.53
N GLU A 71 23.40 17.80 9.86
CA GLU A 71 24.34 18.52 10.73
C GLU A 71 25.78 18.04 10.50
N LEU A 72 26.04 16.73 10.50
CA LEU A 72 27.38 16.19 10.22
C LEU A 72 27.92 16.59 8.83
N LYS A 73 27.05 16.72 7.83
CA LYS A 73 27.43 17.19 6.48
C LYS A 73 27.73 18.70 6.43
N LYS A 74 27.16 19.49 7.33
CA LYS A 74 27.50 20.92 7.46
C LYS A 74 28.83 21.07 8.19
N ASP A 75 29.07 20.27 9.22
CA ASP A 75 30.31 20.31 10.00
C ASP A 75 31.52 19.77 9.21
N ALA A 76 31.29 18.91 8.22
CA ALA A 76 32.32 18.36 7.34
C ALA A 76 32.65 19.23 6.11
N LYS A 77 32.08 20.44 5.99
CA LYS A 77 32.27 21.37 4.86
C LYS A 77 32.93 22.67 5.31
#